data_AF-L9ZGM6-F1
#
_entry.id   AF-L9ZGM6-F1
#
_cell.length_a   1.000
_cell.length_b   1.000
_cell.length_c   1.000
_cell.angle_alpha   90.00
_cell.angle_beta   90.00
_cell.angle_gamma   90.00
#
_symmetry.space_group_name_H-M   'P 1'
#
loop_
_entity.id
_entity.type
_entity.pdbx_description
1 polymer ?
#
loop_
_entity_poly.entity_id
_entity_poly.type
_entity_poly.pdbx_seq_one_letter_code
_entity_poly.pdbx_strand_id
1 'polypeptide(L)'
;MRKSADWMSIADERILEALEEKESGTPTSLSQNEYVRFSRTHLHQRMKKLDRYGLIRFLGNGVYVLTDEGHQYLDGDLDAAELEPDED
;
A
#
# COMPACT_ATOMS: atom_id res chain seq x y z
N MET A 1 -17.32 2.99 2.54
CA MET A 1 -16.37 3.88 3.27
C MET A 1 -15.20 3.00 3.64
N ARG A 2 -13.96 3.43 3.38
CA ARG A 2 -12.77 2.63 3.70
C ARG A 2 -12.64 2.45 5.21
N LYS A 3 -12.23 1.26 5.62
CA LYS A 3 -12.15 0.82 7.02
C LYS A 3 -10.67 0.69 7.41
N SER A 4 -10.05 1.85 7.63
CA SER A 4 -8.62 1.95 7.96
C SER A 4 -8.34 1.41 9.37
N ALA A 5 -7.20 0.75 9.54
CA ALA A 5 -6.74 0.27 10.84
C ALA A 5 -5.83 1.28 11.55
N ASP A 6 -5.68 1.15 12.87
CA ASP A 6 -4.79 1.98 13.70
C ASP A 6 -3.32 1.93 13.26
N TRP A 7 -2.92 0.85 12.60
CA TRP A 7 -1.56 0.66 12.13
C TRP A 7 -1.28 1.40 10.81
N MET A 8 -2.32 1.86 10.12
CA MET A 8 -2.26 2.58 8.85
C MET A 8 -1.95 4.07 9.04
N SER A 9 -1.50 4.70 7.96
CA SER A 9 -1.33 6.15 7.87
C SER A 9 -1.84 6.64 6.52
N ILE A 10 -1.96 7.97 6.38
CA ILE A 10 -2.33 8.59 5.11
C ILE A 10 -1.37 8.21 3.96
N ALA A 11 -0.12 7.87 4.26
CA ALA A 11 0.83 7.43 3.24
C ALA A 11 0.42 6.10 2.61
N ASP A 12 -0.20 5.20 3.38
CA ASP A 12 -0.65 3.91 2.87
C ASP A 12 -1.81 4.07 1.90
N GLU A 13 -2.79 4.90 2.25
CA GLU A 13 -3.90 5.27 1.36
C GLU A 13 -3.37 5.77 0.02
N ARG A 14 -2.39 6.69 0.05
CA ARG A 14 -1.80 7.25 -1.16
C ARG A 14 -1.00 6.21 -1.94
N ILE A 15 -0.37 5.24 -1.27
CA ILE A 15 0.32 4.13 -1.94
C ILE A 15 -0.69 3.24 -2.68
N LEU A 16 -1.76 2.82 -2.00
CA LEU A 16 -2.76 1.92 -2.56
C LEU A 16 -3.45 2.54 -3.77
N GLU A 17 -3.90 3.79 -3.66
CA GLU A 17 -4.49 4.53 -4.79
C GLU A 17 -3.50 4.72 -5.95
N ALA A 18 -2.23 5.00 -5.66
CA ALA A 18 -1.23 5.16 -6.71
C ALA A 18 -0.93 3.84 -7.44
N LEU A 19 -1.03 2.70 -6.75
CA LEU A 19 -0.87 1.38 -7.34
C LEU A 19 -2.11 0.95 -8.12
N GLU A 20 -3.31 1.33 -7.67
CA GLU A 20 -4.56 1.16 -8.42
C GLU A 20 -4.51 1.91 -9.76
N GLU A 21 -4.03 3.16 -9.76
CA GLU A 21 -3.94 3.97 -10.98
C GLU A 21 -2.85 3.49 -11.95
N LYS A 22 -1.70 3.03 -11.44
CA LYS A 22 -0.49 2.77 -12.25
C LYS A 22 -0.19 1.29 -12.49
N GLU A 23 -1.05 0.39 -12.01
CA GLU A 23 -0.91 -1.08 -11.98
C GLU A 23 0.29 -1.60 -11.17
N SER A 24 1.40 -0.84 -11.09
CA SER A 24 2.60 -1.17 -10.34
C SER A 24 3.37 0.07 -9.90
N GLY A 25 4.26 -0.10 -8.93
CA GLY A 25 5.05 1.00 -8.42
C GLY A 25 6.25 0.60 -7.58
N THR A 26 7.21 1.52 -7.48
CA THR A 26 8.38 1.41 -6.62
C THR A 26 8.38 2.58 -5.63
N PRO A 27 9.09 2.50 -4.49
CA PRO A 27 9.24 3.66 -3.60
C PRO A 27 9.75 4.91 -4.32
N THR A 28 10.62 4.74 -5.33
CA THR A 28 11.13 5.84 -6.15
C THR A 28 10.04 6.42 -7.04
N SER A 29 9.33 5.61 -7.81
CA SER A 29 8.28 6.11 -8.71
C SER A 29 7.11 6.74 -7.95
N LEU A 30 6.75 6.19 -6.79
CA LEU A 30 5.72 6.77 -5.93
C LEU A 30 6.19 8.08 -5.30
N SER A 31 7.47 8.23 -4.92
CA SER A 31 7.98 9.52 -4.40
C SER A 31 7.95 10.67 -5.42
N GLN A 32 7.72 10.36 -6.70
CA GLN A 32 7.58 11.33 -7.79
C GLN A 32 6.11 11.51 -8.21
N ASN A 33 5.16 10.80 -7.59
CA ASN A 33 3.74 10.97 -7.85
C ASN A 33 3.24 12.28 -7.22
N GLU A 34 2.49 13.09 -7.98
CA GLU A 34 1.94 14.39 -7.58
C GLU A 34 1.15 14.33 -6.26
N TYR A 35 0.46 13.21 -6.02
CA TYR A 35 -0.42 12.99 -4.90
C TYR A 35 0.26 12.27 -3.72
N VAL A 36 1.48 11.76 -3.91
CA VAL A 36 2.25 11.03 -2.88
C VAL A 36 3.40 11.90 -2.39
N ARG A 37 3.11 12.78 -1.42
CA ARG A 37 4.07 13.77 -0.89
C ARG A 37 4.91 13.23 0.27
N PHE A 38 5.49 12.04 0.12
CA PHE A 38 6.32 11.38 1.13
C PHE A 38 7.71 11.05 0.59
N SER A 39 8.71 11.01 1.49
CA SER A 39 10.08 10.64 1.11
C SER A 39 10.15 9.19 0.66
N ARG A 40 11.05 8.88 -0.28
CA ARG A 40 11.29 7.52 -0.76
C ARG A 40 11.55 6.52 0.38
N THR A 41 12.34 6.91 1.38
CA THR A 41 12.65 6.06 2.53
C THR A 41 11.41 5.75 3.37
N HIS A 42 10.53 6.74 3.57
CA HIS A 42 9.29 6.52 4.29
C HIS A 42 8.34 5.61 3.50
N LEU A 43 8.20 5.85 2.19
CA LEU A 43 7.40 5.00 1.30
C LEU A 43 7.89 3.56 1.32
N HIS A 44 9.20 3.33 1.28
CA HIS A 44 9.76 1.98 1.37
C HIS A 44 9.35 1.25 2.66
N GLN A 45 9.37 1.94 3.81
CA GLN A 45 8.92 1.36 5.08
C GLN A 45 7.43 1.04 5.08
N ARG A 46 6.60 1.94 4.51
CA ARG A 46 5.15 1.75 4.42
C ARG A 46 4.76 0.63 3.45
N MET A 47 5.38 0.58 2.27
CA MET A 47 5.15 -0.49 1.28
C MET A 47 5.49 -1.86 1.87
N LYS A 48 6.62 -2.00 2.57
CA LYS A 48 6.92 -3.24 3.31
C LYS A 48 5.87 -3.61 4.34
N LYS A 49 5.29 -2.61 5.02
CA LYS A 49 4.23 -2.87 5.99
C LYS A 49 2.97 -3.36 5.28
N LEU A 50 2.54 -2.69 4.21
CA LEU A 50 1.37 -3.09 3.41
C LEU A 50 1.52 -4.47 2.80
N ASP A 51 2.73 -4.82 2.35
CA ASP A 51 3.08 -6.13 1.81
C ASP A 51 2.87 -7.23 2.86
N ARG A 52 3.34 -7.00 4.10
CA ARG A 52 3.08 -7.92 5.23
C ARG A 52 1.60 -8.06 5.58
N TYR A 53 0.78 -7.04 5.35
CA TYR A 53 -0.68 -7.14 5.54
C TYR A 53 -1.40 -7.64 4.29
N GLY A 54 -0.68 -8.07 3.25
CA GLY A 54 -1.26 -8.62 2.03
C GLY A 54 -2.02 -7.62 1.16
N LEU A 55 -1.95 -6.31 1.44
CA LEU A 55 -2.66 -5.28 0.65
C LEU A 55 -1.92 -4.90 -0.64
N ILE A 56 -0.62 -5.16 -0.68
CA ILE A 56 0.21 -5.07 -1.89
C ILE A 56 1.09 -6.30 -1.96
N ARG A 57 1.68 -6.58 -3.12
CA ARG A 57 2.59 -7.72 -3.31
C ARG A 57 3.90 -7.28 -3.93
N PHE A 58 5.01 -7.66 -3.31
CA PHE A 58 6.35 -7.49 -3.85
C PHE A 58 6.63 -8.46 -5.02
N LEU A 59 7.04 -7.91 -6.18
CA LEU A 59 7.40 -8.69 -7.37
C LEU A 59 8.92 -8.77 -7.63
N GLY A 60 9.75 -8.17 -6.77
CA GLY A 60 11.19 -8.06 -6.96
C GLY A 60 11.65 -6.68 -7.44
N ASN A 61 12.95 -6.37 -7.30
CA ASN A 61 13.56 -5.10 -7.75
C ASN A 61 12.89 -3.81 -7.24
N GLY A 62 12.25 -3.87 -6.07
CA GLY A 62 11.53 -2.72 -5.50
C GLY A 62 10.13 -2.51 -6.07
N VAL A 63 9.66 -3.40 -6.96
CA VAL A 63 8.34 -3.31 -7.61
C VAL A 63 7.29 -3.97 -6.72
N TYR A 64 6.18 -3.26 -6.53
CA TYR A 64 4.98 -3.74 -5.86
C TYR A 64 3.77 -3.54 -6.76
N VAL A 65 2.76 -4.38 -6.58
CA VAL A 65 1.44 -4.30 -7.22
C VAL A 65 0.35 -4.37 -6.16
N LEU A 66 -0.83 -3.86 -6.50
CA LEU A 66 -2.01 -4.01 -5.64
C LEU A 66 -2.49 -5.47 -5.66
N THR A 67 -3.01 -5.97 -4.53
CA THR A 67 -3.64 -7.30 -4.43
C THR A 67 -5.16 -7.19 -4.48
N ASP A 68 -5.85 -8.33 -4.54
CA ASP A 68 -7.32 -8.37 -4.48
C ASP A 68 -7.83 -7.80 -3.13
N GLU A 69 -7.14 -8.10 -2.03
CA GLU A 69 -7.41 -7.53 -0.71
C GLU A 69 -7.18 -6.01 -0.69
N GLY A 70 -6.15 -5.53 -1.39
CA GLY A 70 -5.88 -4.11 -1.63
C GLY A 70 -7.04 -3.42 -2.37
N HIS A 71 -7.60 -4.05 -3.40
CA HIS A 71 -8.78 -3.56 -4.11
C HIS A 71 -10.01 -3.52 -3.20
N GLN A 72 -10.30 -4.63 -2.49
CA GLN A 72 -11.43 -4.69 -1.55
C GLN A 72 -11.32 -3.63 -0.45
N TYR A 73 -10.10 -3.33 0.02
CA TYR A 73 -9.88 -2.25 0.96
C TYR A 73 -10.25 -0.88 0.36
N LEU A 74 -9.82 -0.60 -0.87
CA LEU A 74 -10.09 0.67 -1.54
C LEU A 74 -11.59 0.88 -1.81
N ASP A 75 -12.31 -0.20 -2.13
CA ASP A 75 -13.77 -0.23 -2.30
C ASP A 75 -14.53 -0.14 -0.96
N GLY A 76 -13.86 -0.44 0.15
CA GLY A 76 -14.42 -0.43 1.50
C GLY A 76 -15.12 -1.72 1.91
N ASP A 77 -14.90 -2.78 1.15
CA ASP A 77 -15.42 -4.13 1.41
C ASP A 77 -14.58 -4.87 2.46
N LEU A 78 -13.30 -4.53 2.60
CA LEU A 78 -12.38 -5.11 3.59
C LEU A 78 -12.11 -4.17 4.76
N ASP A 79 -12.09 -4.71 5.99
CA ASP A 79 -11.63 -4.01 7.19
C ASP A 79 -10.15 -4.31 7.48
N ALA A 80 -9.29 -3.30 7.35
CA ALA A 80 -7.86 -3.49 7.55
C ALA A 80 -7.49 -3.81 9.01
N ALA A 81 -8.40 -3.57 9.96
CA ALA A 81 -8.18 -3.89 11.37
C ALA A 81 -8.31 -5.40 11.64
N GLU A 82 -8.96 -6.13 10.74
CA GLU A 82 -9.10 -7.59 10.81
C GLU A 82 -7.92 -8.33 10.16
N LEU A 83 -7.04 -7.61 9.44
CA LEU A 83 -5.85 -8.20 8.85
C LEU A 83 -4.78 -8.46 9.90
N GLU A 84 -4.21 -9.65 9.86
CA GLU A 84 -3.03 -10.01 10.61
C GLU A 84 -1.80 -9.87 9.70
N PRO A 85 -0.70 -9.26 10.18
CA PRO A 85 0.52 -9.20 9.40
C PRO A 85 1.14 -10.59 9.31
N ASP A 86 1.66 -10.95 8.14
CA ASP A 86 2.50 -12.12 7.98
C ASP A 86 3.68 -12.04 8.96
N GLU A 87 3.84 -13.11 9.75
CA GLU A 87 5.00 -13.35 10.59
C GLU A 87 6.14 -13.87 9.69
N ASP A 88 6.88 -12.94 9.09
CA ASP A 88 8.17 -13.25 8.43
C ASP A 88 9.11 -14.07 9.35
#